data_AF-A0A8J7A1P5-F1
#
_entry.id   AF-A0A8J7A1P5-F1
#
_cell.length_a   1.000
_cell.length_b   1.000
_cell.length_c   1.000
_cell.angle_alpha   90.00
_cell.angle_beta   90.00
_cell.angle_gamma   90.00
#
_symmetry.space_group_name_H-M   'P 1'
#
loop_
_entity.id
_entity.type
_entity.pdbx_description
1 polymer ?
#
loop_
_entity_poly.entity_id
_entity_poly.type
_entity_poly.pdbx_seq_one_letter_code
_entity_poly.pdbx_strand_id
1 'polypeptide(L)' 'MTIKKPLIINQPEVGKLIRELRICTALTQEQFAATLGVTYPTANRWENGHDI' A
#
# COMPACT_ATOMS: atom_id res chain seq x y z
N MET A 1 18.62 -15.89 5.64
CA MET A 1 17.87 -15.17 6.70
C MET A 1 16.61 -15.97 7.00
N THR A 2 16.50 -16.50 8.21
CA THR A 2 15.33 -17.31 8.60
C THR A 2 14.18 -16.37 8.94
N ILE A 3 13.18 -16.29 8.07
CA ILE A 3 11.91 -15.63 8.43
C ILE A 3 11.24 -16.55 9.46
N LYS A 4 11.38 -16.19 10.75
CA LYS A 4 10.72 -16.88 11.85
C LYS A 4 9.23 -16.52 11.81
N LYS A 5 8.46 -17.34 11.08
CA LYS A 5 6.99 -17.27 10.91
C LYS A 5 6.55 -16.06 10.08
N PRO A 6 5.87 -16.25 8.93
CA PRO A 6 5.33 -15.13 8.17
C PRO A 6 4.31 -14.40 9.04
N LEU A 7 4.38 -13.07 9.07
CA LEU A 7 3.30 -12.25 9.61
C LEU A 7 2.03 -12.62 8.82
N ILE A 8 1.07 -13.24 9.50
CA ILE A 8 -0.25 -13.50 8.93
C ILE A 8 -1.00 -12.17 9.02
N ILE A 9 -0.85 -11.35 7.98
CA ILE A 9 -1.57 -10.09 7.82
C ILE A 9 -2.56 -10.31 6.68
N ASN A 10 -3.82 -9.91 6.88
CA ASN A 10 -4.80 -9.92 5.80
C ASN A 10 -4.44 -8.78 4.82
N GLN A 11 -3.58 -9.08 3.84
CA GLN A 11 -3.07 -8.11 2.86
C GLN A 11 -4.19 -7.29 2.18
N PRO A 12 -5.33 -7.90 1.78
CA PRO A 12 -6.50 -7.15 1.31
C PRO A 12 -7.02 -6.05 2.26
N GLU A 13 -7.02 -6.29 3.58
CA GLU A 13 -7.46 -5.28 4.55
C GLU A 13 -6.45 -4.15 4.68
N VAL A 14 -5.15 -4.47 4.63
CA VAL A 14 -4.08 -3.45 4.66
C VAL A 14 -4.15 -2.54 3.44
N GLY A 15 -4.36 -3.10 2.25
CA GLY A 15 -4.50 -2.30 1.03
C GLY A 15 -5.70 -1.34 1.07
N LYS A 16 -6.83 -1.80 1.61
CA LYS A 16 -8.00 -0.94 1.87
C LYS A 16 -7.69 0.19 2.82
N LEU A 17 -7.02 -0.09 3.95
CA LEU A 17 -6.64 0.93 4.92
C LEU A 17 -5.71 1.98 4.31
N ILE A 18 -4.72 1.55 3.51
CA ILE A 18 -3.81 2.48 2.81
C ILE A 18 -4.60 3.39 1.87
N ARG A 19 -5.54 2.83 1.10
CA ARG A 19 -6.42 3.59 0.20
C ARG A 19 -7.29 4.60 0.96
N GLU A 20 -7.87 4.20 2.09
CA GLU A 20 -8.68 5.07 2.93
C GLU A 20 -7.87 6.26 3.46
N LEU A 21 -6.68 6.01 3.99
CA LEU A 21 -5.76 7.07 4.45
C LEU A 21 -5.42 8.04 3.33
N ARG A 22 -5.10 7.54 2.13
CA ARG A 22 -4.84 8.39 0.97
C ARG A 22 -6.04 9.27 0.64
N ILE A 23 -7.25 8.70 0.60
CA ILE A 23 -8.48 9.46 0.31
C ILE A 23 -8.74 10.51 1.40
N CYS A 24 -8.52 10.20 2.68
CA CYS A 24 -8.64 11.17 3.77
C CYS A 24 -7.70 12.37 3.63
N THR A 25 -6.55 12.19 2.98
CA THR A 25 -5.60 13.27 2.66
C THR A 25 -5.89 13.97 1.33
N ALA A 26 -6.91 13.54 0.58
CA ALA A 26 -7.26 14.03 -0.75
C ALA A 26 -6.11 13.95 -1.77
N LEU A 27 -5.22 12.97 -1.64
CA LEU A 27 -4.06 12.79 -2.52
C LEU A 27 -4.35 11.77 -3.64
N THR A 28 -3.78 12.00 -4.82
CA THR A 28 -3.66 10.94 -5.84
C THR A 28 -2.66 9.88 -5.39
N GLN A 29 -2.64 8.71 -6.03
CA GLN A 29 -1.66 7.67 -5.71
C GLN A 29 -0.22 8.15 -5.94
N GLU A 30 0.02 8.97 -6.97
CA GLU A 30 1.31 9.58 -7.26
C GLU A 30 1.74 10.56 -6.17
N GLN A 31 0.84 11.44 -5.73
CA GLN A 31 1.13 12.40 -4.66
C GLN A 31 1.36 11.72 -3.31
N PHE A 32 0.55 10.69 -3.02
CA PHE A 32 0.69 9.87 -1.82
C PHE A 32 2.01 9.10 -1.82
N ALA A 33 2.38 8.49 -2.95
CA ALA A 33 3.66 7.81 -3.13
C ALA A 33 4.84 8.77 -2.94
N ALA A 34 4.79 9.95 -3.57
CA ALA A 34 5.80 10.99 -3.42
C ALA A 34 5.95 11.44 -1.95
N THR A 35 4.83 11.61 -1.24
CA THR A 35 4.81 11.98 0.19
C THR A 35 5.48 10.92 1.06
N LEU A 36 5.30 9.64 0.73
CA LEU A 36 5.89 8.50 1.46
C LEU A 36 7.30 8.12 0.98
N GLY A 37 7.84 8.79 -0.04
CA GLY A 37 9.15 8.47 -0.61
C GLY A 37 9.19 7.13 -1.36
N VAL A 38 8.06 6.69 -1.91
CA VAL A 38 7.95 5.47 -2.73
C VAL A 38 7.49 5.80 -4.14
N THR A 39 7.57 4.82 -5.03
CA THR A 39 7.10 4.99 -6.42
C THR A 39 5.60 4.77 -6.52
N TYR A 40 4.96 5.38 -7.53
CA TYR A 40 3.56 5.14 -7.84
C TYR A 40 3.22 3.63 -7.97
N PRO A 41 3.98 2.80 -8.72
CA PRO A 41 3.68 1.36 -8.81
C PRO A 41 3.71 0.64 -7.46
N THR A 42 4.54 1.10 -6.51
CA THR A 42 4.58 0.58 -5.14
C THR A 42 3.28 0.88 -4.41
N ALA A 43 2.83 2.14 -4.41
CA ALA A 43 1.58 2.54 -3.76
C ALA A 43 0.36 1.89 -4.43
N ASN A 44 0.34 1.78 -5.76
CA ASN A 44 -0.70 1.09 -6.51
C ASN A 44 -0.81 -0.39 -6.09
N ARG A 45 0.32 -1.10 -5.98
CA ARG A 45 0.36 -2.51 -5.53
C ARG A 45 -0.11 -2.67 -4.10
N TRP A 46 0.18 -1.71 -3.22
CA TRP A 46 -0.33 -1.76 -1.85
C TRP A 46 -1.85 -1.65 -1.81
N GLU A 47 -2.43 -0.69 -2.53
CA GLU A 47 -3.88 -0.45 -2.49
C GLU A 47 -4.70 -1.53 -3.21
N ASN A 48 -4.20 -2.02 -4.35
CA ASN A 48 -4.96 -2.90 -5.24
C ASN A 48 -4.52 -4.37 -5.16
N GLY A 49 -3.39 -4.67 -4.52
CA GLY A 49 -2.81 -6.01 -4.51
C GLY A 49 -2.03 -6.34 -5.79
N HIS A 50 -1.71 -7.62 -5.99
CA HIS A 50 -1.13 -8.10 -7.25
C HIS A 50 -2.21 -8.14 -8.34
N ASP A 51 -2.29 -7.07 -9.13
CA ASP A 51 -2.71 -7.18 -10.53
C ASP A 51 -1.47 -7.09 -11.43
N ILE A 52 -1.52 -7.88 -12.49
CA ILE A 52 -0.46 -8.32 -13.43
C ILE A 52 0.51 -7.22 -13.87
#